data_AF-A0A976KS66-F1
#
_entry.id   AF-A0A976KS66-F1
#
_cell.length_a   1.000
_cell.length_b   1.000
_cell.length_c   1.000
_cell.angle_alpha   90.00
_cell.angle_beta   90.00
_cell.angle_gamma   90.00
#
_symmetry.space_group_name_H-M   'P 1'
#
loop_
_entity.id
_entity.type
_entity.pdbx_description
1 polymer ?
#
loop_
_entity_poly.entity_id
_entity_poly.type
_entity_poly.pdbx_seq_one_letter_code
_entity_poly.pdbx_strand_id
1 'polypeptide(L)'
;MRSAARTVAQYLAEIPEDRREVLIAVRDVIRDNLDPGFTEGMQYGMIGYYVAHDRYPAGYHCDPSQPLPFASLAAQKNHLALYLFCIYAAPGGEDAFRQAWRATGKRLDMGKACVRFKRLEDVALDVIADAVRRITVADHIAHYEESTADRRSGRASRRAKPAAKRSSTKQATNPRTAGKKKPEAKPTAKRTGTTNKAGKKKTGTKRAAKK
;
A
#
# COMPACT_ATOMS: atom_id res chain seq x y z
N MET A 1 5.09 7.20 -9.26
CA MET A 1 5.06 7.80 -10.61
C MET A 1 3.96 7.08 -11.36
N ARG A 2 3.14 7.78 -12.14
CA ARG A 2 2.08 7.16 -12.95
C ARG A 2 2.62 7.02 -14.38
N SER A 3 2.65 5.81 -14.93
CA SER A 3 3.05 5.58 -16.32
C SER A 3 1.95 6.05 -17.26
N ALA A 4 2.34 6.47 -18.47
CA ALA A 4 1.44 6.81 -19.57
C ALA A 4 1.22 5.62 -20.54
N ALA A 5 1.83 4.46 -20.27
CA ALA A 5 1.67 3.25 -21.06
C ALA A 5 0.20 2.84 -21.19
N ARG A 6 -0.21 2.48 -22.41
CA ARG A 6 -1.58 2.06 -22.72
C ARG A 6 -1.75 0.54 -22.72
N THR A 7 -0.64 -0.19 -22.81
CA THR A 7 -0.63 -1.65 -22.79
C THR A 7 0.35 -2.17 -21.75
N VAL A 8 0.11 -3.40 -21.27
CA VAL A 8 1.02 -4.09 -20.35
C VAL A 8 2.42 -4.23 -20.95
N ALA A 9 2.51 -4.55 -22.24
CA ALA A 9 3.78 -4.65 -22.95
C ALA A 9 4.57 -3.32 -22.95
N GLN A 10 3.89 -2.20 -23.23
CA GLN A 10 4.50 -0.87 -23.15
C GLN A 10 4.97 -0.56 -21.72
N TYR A 11 4.13 -0.88 -20.73
CA TYR A 11 4.47 -0.65 -19.32
C TYR A 11 5.72 -1.43 -18.89
N LEU A 12 5.81 -2.71 -19.27
CA LEU A 12 6.98 -3.54 -18.99
C LEU A 12 8.23 -2.98 -19.68
N ALA A 13 8.11 -2.51 -20.92
CA ALA A 13 9.23 -1.94 -21.67
C ALA A 13 9.81 -0.66 -21.04
N GLU A 14 9.02 0.11 -20.30
CA GLU A 14 9.46 1.32 -19.57
C GLU A 14 10.26 1.01 -18.29
N ILE A 15 10.17 -0.22 -17.77
CA ILE A 15 10.78 -0.59 -16.49
C ILE A 15 12.21 -1.09 -16.73
N PRO A 16 13.21 -0.65 -15.94
CA PRO A 16 14.57 -1.20 -15.97
C PRO A 16 14.58 -2.74 -15.88
N GLU A 17 15.48 -3.39 -16.62
CA GLU A 17 15.49 -4.85 -16.81
C GLU A 17 15.47 -5.64 -15.50
N ASP A 18 16.34 -5.29 -14.55
CA ASP A 18 16.43 -5.89 -13.21
C ASP A 18 15.09 -5.89 -12.46
N ARG A 19 14.34 -4.79 -12.58
CA ARG A 19 13.03 -4.63 -11.93
C ARG A 19 11.91 -5.28 -12.72
N ARG A 20 12.06 -5.33 -14.04
CA ARG A 20 11.10 -5.92 -14.98
C ARG A 20 11.03 -7.42 -14.80
N GLU A 21 12.17 -8.09 -14.63
CA GLU A 21 12.23 -9.55 -14.38
C GLU A 21 11.44 -9.95 -13.13
N VAL A 22 11.67 -9.25 -12.02
CA VAL A 22 10.94 -9.50 -10.77
C VAL A 22 9.43 -9.27 -10.96
N LEU A 23 9.06 -8.22 -11.70
CA LEU A 23 7.67 -7.90 -11.96
C LEU A 23 6.99 -8.92 -12.90
N ILE A 24 7.70 -9.44 -13.91
CA ILE A 24 7.23 -10.51 -14.78
C ILE A 24 7.00 -11.78 -13.98
N ALA A 25 7.94 -12.19 -13.12
CA ALA A 25 7.78 -13.39 -12.31
C ALA A 25 6.53 -13.34 -11.41
N VAL A 26 6.27 -12.19 -10.78
CA VAL A 26 5.04 -12.01 -9.97
C VAL A 26 3.79 -11.98 -10.85
N ARG A 27 3.86 -11.33 -12.03
CA ARG A 27 2.76 -11.29 -13.00
C ARG A 27 2.37 -12.68 -13.47
N ASP A 28 3.34 -13.52 -13.82
CA ASP A 28 3.07 -14.87 -14.33
C ASP A 28 2.38 -15.72 -13.25
N VAL A 29 2.86 -15.66 -12.01
CA VAL A 29 2.19 -16.32 -10.87
C VAL A 29 0.73 -15.86 -10.72
N ILE A 30 0.46 -14.57 -10.85
CA ILE A 30 -0.93 -14.07 -10.79
C ILE A 30 -1.74 -14.66 -11.95
N ARG A 31 -1.25 -14.56 -13.20
CA ARG A 31 -1.97 -15.01 -14.39
C ARG A 31 -2.26 -16.51 -14.38
N ASP A 32 -1.32 -17.32 -13.93
CA ASP A 32 -1.47 -18.78 -13.87
C ASP A 32 -2.48 -19.25 -12.82
N ASN A 33 -2.80 -18.38 -11.86
CA ASN A 33 -3.73 -18.66 -10.76
C ASN A 33 -5.03 -17.86 -10.83
N LEU A 34 -5.17 -16.99 -11.84
CA LEU A 34 -6.30 -16.08 -11.97
C LEU A 34 -7.52 -16.82 -12.53
N ASP A 35 -8.68 -16.60 -11.91
CA ASP A 35 -9.93 -17.10 -12.48
C ASP A 35 -10.14 -16.50 -13.90
N PRO A 36 -10.55 -17.31 -14.90
CA PRO A 36 -10.68 -16.86 -16.29
C PRO A 36 -11.66 -15.69 -16.51
N GLY A 37 -12.54 -15.40 -15.55
CA GLY A 37 -13.46 -14.27 -15.64
C GLY A 37 -12.82 -12.90 -15.33
N PHE A 38 -11.57 -12.87 -14.87
CA PHE A 38 -10.82 -11.62 -14.70
C PHE A 38 -10.07 -11.22 -15.97
N THR A 39 -9.92 -9.92 -16.18
CA THR A 39 -9.18 -9.35 -17.29
C THR A 39 -7.93 -8.66 -16.79
N GLU A 40 -6.81 -8.88 -17.50
CA GLU A 40 -5.57 -8.13 -17.31
C GLU A 40 -5.54 -6.91 -18.24
N GLY A 41 -5.16 -5.75 -17.72
CA GLY A 41 -4.99 -4.54 -18.52
C GLY A 41 -4.23 -3.43 -17.79
N MET A 42 -4.21 -2.24 -18.37
CA MET A 42 -3.66 -1.06 -17.70
C MET A 42 -4.76 -0.38 -16.88
N GLN A 43 -4.53 -0.22 -15.57
CA GLN A 43 -5.43 0.49 -14.66
C GLN A 43 -4.63 1.45 -13.79
N TYR A 44 -5.08 2.71 -13.69
CA TYR A 44 -4.41 3.75 -12.90
C TYR A 44 -2.91 3.99 -13.23
N GLY A 45 -2.45 3.59 -14.41
CA GLY A 45 -1.05 3.70 -14.87
C GLY A 45 -0.13 2.60 -14.34
N MET A 46 -0.68 1.43 -14.05
CA MET A 46 0.00 0.20 -13.65
C MET A 46 -0.75 -1.02 -14.24
N ILE A 47 -0.17 -2.21 -14.14
CA ILE A 47 -0.87 -3.44 -14.53
C ILE A 47 -1.99 -3.68 -13.52
N GLY A 48 -3.21 -3.91 -13.99
CA GLY A 48 -4.38 -4.19 -13.18
C GLY A 48 -5.06 -5.48 -13.62
N TYR A 49 -5.65 -6.16 -12.65
CA TYR A 49 -6.56 -7.28 -12.83
C TYR A 49 -7.91 -6.87 -12.28
N TYR A 50 -8.97 -7.07 -13.07
CA TYR A 50 -10.28 -6.53 -12.76
C TYR A 50 -11.41 -7.36 -13.36
N VAL A 51 -12.61 -7.19 -12.82
CA VAL A 51 -13.84 -7.69 -13.45
C VAL A 51 -14.35 -6.62 -14.40
N ALA A 52 -14.45 -6.95 -15.68
CA ALA A 52 -14.90 -6.03 -16.73
C ALA A 52 -16.39 -5.67 -16.60
N HIS A 53 -16.76 -4.54 -17.20
CA HIS A 53 -18.13 -4.00 -17.13
C HIS A 53 -19.19 -4.86 -17.82
N ASP A 54 -18.79 -5.67 -18.79
CA ASP A 54 -19.67 -6.66 -19.42
C ASP A 54 -20.22 -7.68 -18.40
N ARG A 55 -19.40 -8.04 -17.41
CA ARG A 55 -19.74 -8.97 -16.33
C ARG A 55 -20.24 -8.26 -15.07
N TYR A 56 -19.70 -7.09 -14.76
CA TYR A 56 -20.11 -6.29 -13.60
C TYR A 56 -20.40 -4.82 -13.99
N PRO A 57 -21.61 -4.52 -14.51
CA PRO A 57 -21.92 -3.20 -15.05
C PRO A 57 -21.89 -2.05 -14.04
N ALA A 58 -22.00 -2.35 -12.74
CA ALA A 58 -21.97 -1.32 -11.69
C ALA A 58 -20.57 -0.74 -11.44
N GLY A 59 -19.52 -1.44 -11.87
CA GLY A 59 -18.14 -0.98 -11.76
C GLY A 59 -17.67 -0.71 -10.32
N TYR A 60 -16.60 0.09 -10.21
CA TYR A 60 -16.06 0.47 -8.92
C TYR A 60 -16.90 1.57 -8.23
N HIS A 61 -17.11 1.48 -6.92
CA HIS A 61 -18.11 2.28 -6.20
C HIS A 61 -17.68 3.73 -6.01
N CYS A 62 -16.37 4.01 -6.03
CA CYS A 62 -15.86 5.38 -6.01
C CYS A 62 -15.90 6.03 -7.39
N ASP A 63 -15.80 5.24 -8.45
CA ASP A 63 -15.83 5.67 -9.85
C ASP A 63 -16.42 4.56 -10.72
N PRO A 64 -17.75 4.57 -10.97
CA PRO A 64 -18.42 3.52 -11.72
C PRO A 64 -17.97 3.38 -13.17
N SER A 65 -17.21 4.36 -13.70
CA SER A 65 -16.61 4.21 -15.04
C SER A 65 -15.46 3.21 -15.04
N GLN A 66 -14.87 2.92 -13.87
CA GLN A 66 -13.78 1.97 -13.73
C GLN A 66 -14.34 0.55 -13.51
N PRO A 67 -13.71 -0.48 -14.11
CA PRO A 67 -14.04 -1.86 -13.81
C PRO A 67 -13.76 -2.18 -12.33
N LEU A 68 -14.32 -3.28 -11.82
CA LEU A 68 -14.15 -3.65 -10.42
C LEU A 68 -12.72 -4.17 -10.17
N PRO A 69 -11.87 -3.45 -9.41
CA PRO A 69 -10.48 -3.84 -9.17
C PRO A 69 -10.38 -5.14 -8.36
N PHE A 70 -9.43 -6.00 -8.74
CA PHE A 70 -9.09 -7.24 -8.02
C PHE A 70 -7.65 -7.21 -7.49
N ALA A 71 -6.68 -6.90 -8.35
CA ALA A 71 -5.28 -6.75 -7.97
C ALA A 71 -4.58 -5.76 -8.91
N SER A 72 -3.42 -5.24 -8.51
CA SER A 72 -2.58 -4.41 -9.39
C SER A 72 -1.11 -4.56 -9.08
N LEU A 73 -0.26 -4.48 -10.11
CA LEU A 73 1.18 -4.64 -10.00
C LEU A 73 1.89 -3.42 -10.58
N ALA A 74 2.74 -2.79 -9.77
CA ALA A 74 3.35 -1.51 -10.10
C ALA A 74 4.85 -1.44 -9.80
N ALA A 75 5.58 -0.78 -10.69
CA ALA A 75 6.93 -0.29 -10.44
C ALA A 75 6.89 1.15 -9.90
N GLN A 76 7.03 1.31 -8.58
CA GLN A 76 7.16 2.62 -7.93
C GLN A 76 8.60 3.14 -7.98
N LYS A 77 8.85 4.38 -7.54
CA LYS A 77 10.21 4.95 -7.62
C LYS A 77 11.27 4.10 -6.88
N ASN A 78 10.93 3.57 -5.71
CA ASN A 78 11.89 2.93 -4.81
C ASN A 78 11.64 1.43 -4.56
N HIS A 79 10.51 0.89 -5.04
CA HIS A 79 10.09 -0.49 -4.80
C HIS A 79 9.12 -0.95 -5.90
N LEU A 80 8.91 -2.25 -6.00
CA LEU A 80 7.79 -2.87 -6.67
C LEU A 80 6.65 -3.05 -5.66
N ALA A 81 5.42 -2.89 -6.11
CA ALA A 81 4.24 -2.96 -5.27
C ALA A 81 3.19 -3.88 -5.90
N LEU A 82 2.68 -4.80 -5.09
CA LEU A 82 1.52 -5.62 -5.40
C LEU A 82 0.36 -5.16 -4.51
N TYR A 83 -0.69 -4.65 -5.15
CA TYR A 83 -1.94 -4.25 -4.52
C TYR A 83 -2.92 -5.42 -4.64
N LEU A 84 -3.36 -5.97 -3.51
CA LEU A 84 -4.30 -7.09 -3.44
C LEU A 84 -5.63 -6.58 -2.90
N PHE A 85 -6.52 -6.10 -3.79
CA PHE A 85 -7.86 -5.68 -3.38
C PHE A 85 -8.71 -6.90 -2.96
N CYS A 86 -8.44 -8.06 -3.54
CA CYS A 86 -9.12 -9.31 -3.25
C CYS A 86 -9.05 -9.72 -1.77
N ILE A 87 -7.87 -9.66 -1.14
CA ILE A 87 -7.72 -10.00 0.29
C ILE A 87 -8.30 -8.93 1.22
N TYR A 88 -8.45 -7.70 0.72
CA TYR A 88 -9.05 -6.60 1.48
C TYR A 88 -10.59 -6.69 1.46
N ALA A 89 -11.17 -7.11 0.35
CA ALA A 89 -12.62 -7.31 0.22
C ALA A 89 -13.08 -8.61 0.91
N ALA A 90 -12.27 -9.67 0.86
CA ALA A 90 -12.60 -10.95 1.47
C ALA A 90 -12.58 -10.89 3.01
N PRO A 91 -13.63 -11.37 3.70
CA PRO A 91 -13.66 -11.47 5.16
C PRO A 91 -12.46 -12.26 5.71
N GLY A 92 -11.65 -11.63 6.58
CA GLY A 92 -10.45 -12.25 7.15
C GLY A 92 -9.30 -12.52 6.17
N GLY A 93 -9.41 -12.09 4.91
CA GLY A 93 -8.44 -12.36 3.85
C GLY A 93 -7.05 -11.80 4.16
N GLU A 94 -6.97 -10.56 4.65
CA GLU A 94 -5.70 -9.94 5.05
C GLU A 94 -4.99 -10.72 6.17
N ASP A 95 -5.73 -11.18 7.18
CA ASP A 95 -5.16 -11.91 8.31
C ASP A 95 -4.63 -13.29 7.88
N ALA A 96 -5.41 -14.02 7.08
CA ALA A 96 -4.98 -15.30 6.51
C ALA A 96 -3.72 -15.13 5.64
N PHE A 97 -3.68 -14.09 4.81
CA PHE A 97 -2.52 -13.75 3.97
C PHE A 97 -1.28 -13.45 4.82
N ARG A 98 -1.43 -12.62 5.87
CA ARG A 98 -0.34 -12.29 6.80
C ARG A 98 0.19 -13.51 7.54
N GLN A 99 -0.69 -14.42 7.96
CA GLN A 99 -0.31 -15.67 8.63
C GLN A 99 0.47 -16.59 7.68
N ALA A 100 -0.05 -16.82 6.47
CA ALA A 100 0.61 -17.63 5.45
C ALA A 100 2.00 -17.05 5.09
N TRP A 101 2.12 -15.73 4.93
CA TRP A 101 3.41 -15.09 4.65
C TRP A 101 4.40 -15.29 5.79
N ARG A 102 3.97 -15.13 7.05
CA ARG A 102 4.83 -15.34 8.23
C ARG A 102 5.36 -16.77 8.30
N ALA A 103 4.55 -17.76 7.93
CA ALA A 103 4.96 -19.16 7.92
C ALA A 103 6.12 -19.45 6.94
N THR A 104 6.30 -18.62 5.91
CA THR A 104 7.45 -18.74 4.98
C THR A 104 8.78 -18.29 5.57
N GLY A 105 8.76 -17.60 6.71
CA GLY A 105 9.94 -16.95 7.29
C GLY A 105 10.41 -15.67 6.55
N LYS A 106 9.80 -15.33 5.40
CA LYS A 106 10.12 -14.09 4.67
C LYS A 106 9.55 -12.87 5.38
N ARG A 107 10.28 -11.75 5.33
CA ARG A 107 9.80 -10.49 5.91
C ARG A 107 8.68 -9.91 5.04
N LEU A 108 7.51 -9.69 5.63
CA LEU A 108 6.40 -8.99 4.98
C LEU A 108 6.51 -7.48 5.20
N ASP A 109 6.80 -6.72 4.14
CA ASP A 109 6.61 -5.26 4.12
C ASP A 109 5.28 -4.94 3.44
N MET A 110 4.25 -4.60 4.23
CA MET A 110 2.89 -4.41 3.70
C MET A 110 2.09 -3.32 4.42
N GLY A 111 1.35 -2.52 3.64
CA GLY A 111 0.27 -1.65 4.12
C GLY A 111 -1.05 -2.40 4.35
N LYS A 112 -2.21 -1.73 4.21
CA LYS A 112 -3.55 -2.37 4.32
C LYS A 112 -3.89 -3.40 3.24
N ALA A 113 -3.19 -3.35 2.10
CA ALA A 113 -3.41 -4.25 0.96
C ALA A 113 -2.26 -4.19 -0.06
N CYS A 114 -1.12 -3.60 0.31
CA CYS A 114 -0.04 -3.28 -0.62
C CYS A 114 1.24 -3.91 -0.10
N VAL A 115 1.66 -5.00 -0.75
CA VAL A 115 2.94 -5.67 -0.49
C VAL A 115 4.03 -4.94 -1.27
N ARG A 116 5.10 -4.55 -0.58
CA ARG A 116 6.24 -3.83 -1.15
C ARG A 116 7.46 -4.74 -1.16
N PHE A 117 8.13 -4.83 -2.30
CA PHE A 117 9.30 -5.67 -2.48
C PHE A 117 10.27 -5.02 -3.48
N LYS A 118 11.51 -5.50 -3.52
CA LYS A 118 12.52 -5.01 -4.46
C LYS A 118 13.12 -6.12 -5.31
N ARG A 119 13.24 -7.30 -4.72
CA ARG A 119 13.88 -8.48 -5.26
C ARG A 119 12.87 -9.65 -5.18
N LEU A 120 13.08 -10.70 -5.97
CA LEU A 120 12.13 -11.81 -6.12
C LEU A 120 12.13 -12.82 -4.94
N GLU A 121 13.29 -13.17 -4.43
CA GLU A 121 13.51 -13.97 -3.22
C GLU A 121 12.85 -13.44 -1.92
N ASP A 122 12.51 -12.16 -1.82
CA ASP A 122 11.82 -11.52 -0.71
C ASP A 122 10.30 -11.77 -0.83
N VAL A 123 9.84 -12.24 -1.99
CA VAL A 123 8.44 -12.48 -2.31
C VAL A 123 8.07 -13.94 -2.04
N ALA A 124 7.00 -14.14 -1.26
CA ALA A 124 6.39 -15.46 -1.09
C ALA A 124 5.44 -15.74 -2.27
N LEU A 125 5.99 -16.19 -3.40
CA LEU A 125 5.21 -16.44 -4.62
C LEU A 125 4.05 -17.44 -4.39
N ASP A 126 4.29 -18.52 -3.63
CA ASP A 126 3.26 -19.52 -3.34
C ASP A 126 2.09 -18.92 -2.54
N VAL A 127 2.37 -18.00 -1.62
CA VAL A 127 1.34 -17.31 -0.83
C VAL A 127 0.53 -16.36 -1.71
N ILE A 128 1.16 -15.73 -2.70
CA ILE A 128 0.46 -14.90 -3.69
C ILE A 128 -0.42 -15.77 -4.59
N ALA A 129 0.11 -16.90 -5.09
CA ALA A 129 -0.63 -17.87 -5.89
C ALA A 129 -1.89 -18.33 -5.16
N ASP A 130 -1.75 -18.75 -3.90
CA ASP A 130 -2.86 -19.18 -3.06
C ASP A 130 -3.89 -18.08 -2.84
N ALA A 131 -3.46 -16.85 -2.58
CA ALA A 131 -4.35 -15.72 -2.34
C ALA A 131 -5.17 -15.36 -3.59
N VAL A 132 -4.56 -15.43 -4.78
CA VAL A 132 -5.24 -15.16 -6.05
C VAL A 132 -6.20 -16.30 -6.40
N ARG A 133 -5.74 -17.55 -6.32
CA ARG A 133 -6.50 -18.75 -6.70
C ARG A 133 -7.76 -18.96 -5.88
N ARG A 134 -7.75 -18.56 -4.61
CA ARG A 134 -8.86 -18.81 -3.66
C ARG A 134 -10.13 -18.01 -3.97
N ILE A 135 -10.04 -16.95 -4.75
CA ILE A 135 -11.14 -16.00 -4.93
C ILE A 135 -11.59 -16.06 -6.38
N THR A 136 -12.76 -16.65 -6.62
CA THR A 136 -13.38 -16.62 -7.94
C THR A 136 -13.94 -15.22 -8.23
N VAL A 137 -14.28 -14.94 -9.49
CA VAL A 137 -14.96 -13.68 -9.84
C VAL A 137 -16.29 -13.53 -9.11
N ALA A 138 -17.04 -14.62 -8.93
CA ALA A 138 -18.31 -14.60 -8.22
C ALA A 138 -18.11 -14.24 -6.73
N ASP A 139 -17.13 -14.87 -6.07
CA ASP A 139 -16.80 -14.57 -4.67
C ASP A 139 -16.35 -13.11 -4.51
N HIS A 140 -15.51 -12.62 -5.44
CA HIS A 140 -15.02 -11.25 -5.39
C HIS A 140 -16.14 -10.23 -5.50
N ILE A 141 -17.10 -10.43 -6.43
CA ILE A 141 -18.27 -9.57 -6.57
C ILE A 141 -19.12 -9.62 -5.29
N ALA A 142 -19.38 -10.81 -4.75
CA ALA A 142 -20.19 -10.97 -3.54
C ALA A 142 -19.56 -10.26 -2.32
N HIS A 143 -18.28 -10.49 -2.05
CA HIS A 143 -17.55 -9.82 -0.97
C HIS A 143 -17.52 -8.31 -1.15
N TYR A 144 -17.36 -7.86 -2.39
CA TYR A 144 -17.33 -6.44 -2.70
C TYR A 144 -18.69 -5.77 -2.45
N GLU A 145 -19.78 -6.38 -2.89
CA GLU A 145 -21.13 -5.88 -2.67
C GLU A 145 -21.50 -5.83 -1.19
N GLU A 146 -21.15 -6.88 -0.42
CA GLU A 146 -21.33 -6.90 1.03
C GLU A 146 -20.59 -5.74 1.70
N SER A 147 -19.31 -5.52 1.36
CA SER A 147 -18.49 -4.45 1.93
C SER A 147 -19.01 -3.04 1.61
N THR A 148 -19.74 -2.87 0.50
CA THR A 148 -20.27 -1.57 0.05
C THR A 148 -21.73 -1.37 0.45
N ALA A 149 -22.50 -2.43 0.67
CA ALA A 149 -23.87 -2.38 1.20
C ALA A 149 -23.91 -1.74 2.59
N ASP A 150 -22.97 -2.13 3.47
CA ASP A 150 -22.79 -1.51 4.80
C ASP A 150 -22.47 -0.01 4.74
N ARG A 151 -21.81 0.42 3.67
CA ARG A 151 -21.53 1.85 3.43
C ARG A 151 -22.75 2.60 2.92
N ARG A 152 -23.62 1.96 2.12
CA ARG A 152 -24.89 2.55 1.66
C ARG A 152 -25.88 2.68 2.82
N SER A 153 -25.99 1.68 3.68
CA SER A 153 -26.84 1.72 4.89
C SER A 153 -26.32 2.73 5.91
N GLY A 154 -25.00 2.82 6.12
CA GLY A 154 -24.36 3.82 6.97
C GLY A 154 -24.46 5.27 6.45
N ARG A 155 -24.48 5.46 5.13
CA ARG A 155 -24.73 6.78 4.50
C ARG A 155 -26.21 7.16 4.57
N ALA A 156 -27.13 6.21 4.41
CA ALA A 156 -28.56 6.45 4.57
C ALA A 156 -28.92 6.85 6.02
N SER A 157 -28.35 6.18 7.02
CA SER A 157 -28.57 6.51 8.44
C SER A 157 -27.94 7.84 8.87
N ARG A 158 -26.78 8.22 8.29
CA ARG A 158 -26.18 9.55 8.49
C ARG A 158 -26.99 10.69 7.84
N ARG A 159 -27.71 10.41 6.76
CA ARG A 159 -28.55 11.38 6.05
C ARG A 159 -29.94 11.55 6.68
N ALA A 160 -30.35 10.60 7.53
CA ALA A 160 -31.62 10.60 8.27
C ALA A 160 -31.56 11.27 9.66
N LYS A 161 -30.37 11.67 10.16
CA LYS A 161 -30.29 12.48 11.38
C LYS A 161 -30.53 13.95 11.05
N PRO A 162 -31.58 14.60 11.59
CA PRO A 162 -31.74 16.04 11.45
C PRO A 162 -30.55 16.74 12.13
N ALA A 163 -30.01 17.76 11.48
CA ALA A 163 -28.96 18.60 12.03
C ALA A 163 -29.46 19.22 13.35
N ALA A 164 -28.96 18.73 14.48
CA ALA A 164 -29.20 19.37 15.76
C ALA A 164 -28.66 20.79 15.70
N LYS A 165 -29.57 21.78 15.80
CA LYS A 165 -29.25 23.21 15.90
C LYS A 165 -28.22 23.41 17.01
N ARG A 166 -27.00 23.80 16.64
CA ARG A 166 -26.05 24.40 17.59
C ARG A 166 -26.65 25.71 18.08
N SER A 167 -27.18 25.74 19.30
CA SER A 167 -27.48 26.98 20.01
C SER A 167 -26.17 27.67 20.37
N SER A 168 -26.02 28.91 19.93
CA SER A 168 -24.89 29.77 20.25
C SER A 168 -24.94 30.20 21.71
N THR A 169 -24.13 29.58 22.57
CA THR A 169 -23.85 30.12 23.90
C THR A 169 -22.64 31.03 23.81
N LYS A 170 -22.88 32.34 23.94
CA LYS A 170 -21.85 33.38 24.13
C LYS A 170 -21.04 33.08 25.40
N GLN A 171 -19.71 33.10 25.29
CA GLN A 171 -18.85 33.50 26.41
C GLN A 171 -17.52 34.02 25.88
N ALA A 172 -17.21 35.28 26.23
CA ALA A 172 -15.96 35.66 26.91
C ALA A 172 -15.69 37.17 26.75
N THR A 173 -15.70 37.90 27.87
CA THR A 173 -15.07 39.22 28.03
C THR A 173 -13.73 39.04 28.75
N ASN A 174 -12.64 39.40 28.05
CA ASN A 174 -11.33 40.03 28.39
C ASN A 174 -10.74 40.00 29.83
N PRO A 175 -9.46 40.38 30.08
CA PRO A 175 -8.38 40.77 29.13
C PRO A 175 -6.98 40.16 29.44
N ARG A 176 -5.99 40.37 28.55
CA ARG A 176 -4.55 40.17 28.84
C ARG A 176 -3.79 41.47 28.56
N THR A 177 -3.09 41.97 29.57
CA THR A 177 -2.34 43.24 29.59
C THR A 177 -0.90 43.10 29.05
N ALA A 178 -0.54 44.09 28.22
CA ALA A 178 0.70 44.86 28.09
C ALA A 178 2.11 44.20 28.15
N GLY A 179 2.92 44.48 27.11
CA GLY A 179 4.39 44.42 27.15
C GLY A 179 5.02 44.90 25.83
N LYS A 180 5.94 45.88 25.89
CA LYS A 180 6.37 46.83 24.84
C LYS A 180 7.56 46.39 23.94
N LYS A 181 7.59 46.98 22.72
CA LYS A 181 8.70 47.56 21.90
C LYS A 181 9.87 46.69 21.31
N LYS A 182 10.10 46.88 20.00
CA LYS A 182 11.33 46.68 19.15
C LYS A 182 12.43 47.74 19.50
N PRO A 183 13.70 47.79 18.99
CA PRO A 183 14.28 47.17 17.76
C PRO A 183 15.80 46.72 17.75
N GLU A 184 16.21 46.17 16.59
CA GLU A 184 17.54 46.13 15.90
C GLU A 184 18.89 45.93 16.62
N ALA A 185 19.69 44.95 16.13
CA ALA A 185 21.02 45.13 15.47
C ALA A 185 21.83 43.80 15.41
N LYS A 186 22.48 43.52 14.26
CA LYS A 186 23.60 42.55 14.07
C LYS A 186 24.93 43.21 14.56
N PRO A 187 26.15 42.59 14.58
CA PRO A 187 26.61 41.28 14.08
C PRO A 187 27.60 40.54 15.04
N THR A 188 28.35 39.58 14.49
CA THR A 188 29.74 39.16 14.77
C THR A 188 30.09 37.91 15.60
N ALA A 189 30.98 37.13 14.95
CA ALA A 189 32.15 36.42 15.49
C ALA A 189 31.90 35.16 16.34
N LYS A 190 32.18 33.95 15.82
CA LYS A 190 33.49 33.28 15.61
C LYS A 190 33.84 32.36 16.79
N ARG A 191 34.17 31.11 16.43
CA ARG A 191 35.16 30.21 17.07
C ARG A 191 34.70 29.66 18.44
N THR A 192 35.00 28.44 18.86
CA THR A 192 36.00 27.43 18.47
C THR A 192 35.74 26.20 19.34
N GLY A 193 35.96 25.00 18.79
CA GLY A 193 36.59 23.89 19.52
C GLY A 193 35.74 23.21 20.60
N THR A 194 36.00 21.99 21.05
CA THR A 194 37.07 21.04 20.77
C THR A 194 36.60 19.68 21.31
N THR A 195 37.11 18.65 20.64
CA THR A 195 37.19 17.21 20.92
C THR A 195 37.35 16.73 22.37
N ASN A 196 36.88 15.50 22.64
CA ASN A 196 37.67 14.30 23.02
C ASN A 196 36.68 13.15 23.30
N LYS A 197 36.75 11.91 22.78
CA LYS A 197 37.81 10.90 22.53
C LYS A 197 38.31 10.18 23.80
N ALA A 198 38.39 8.84 23.65
CA ALA A 198 39.02 7.80 24.48
C ALA A 198 38.14 7.24 25.62
N GLY A 199 38.08 5.92 25.88
CA GLY A 199 38.76 4.71 25.39
C GLY A 199 38.05 3.51 26.05
N LYS A 200 38.20 2.25 25.62
CA LYS A 200 39.39 1.42 25.91
C LYS A 200 39.27 0.06 25.20
N LYS A 201 40.36 -0.36 24.56
CA LYS A 201 40.65 -1.73 24.07
C LYS A 201 40.80 -2.72 25.25
N LYS A 202 40.60 -4.02 24.97
CA LYS A 202 41.47 -5.19 25.33
C LYS A 202 40.90 -6.43 24.58
N THR A 203 41.53 -7.01 23.55
CA THR A 203 42.72 -7.91 23.47
C THR A 203 42.55 -9.32 24.03
N GLY A 204 42.83 -10.32 23.17
CA GLY A 204 43.21 -11.71 23.50
C GLY A 204 42.13 -12.75 23.15
N THR A 205 42.37 -13.91 22.52
CA THR A 205 43.62 -14.64 22.24
C THR A 205 43.32 -15.74 21.19
N LYS A 206 44.19 -15.89 20.19
CA LYS A 206 44.27 -17.09 19.33
C LYS A 206 44.70 -18.30 20.18
N ARG A 207 44.07 -19.46 20.01
CA ARG A 207 44.74 -20.74 20.30
C ARG A 207 44.31 -21.81 19.30
N ALA A 208 45.32 -22.37 18.65
CA ALA A 208 45.26 -23.54 17.78
C ALA A 208 45.18 -24.84 18.60
N ALA A 209 44.55 -25.87 18.05
CA ALA A 209 44.87 -27.30 18.16
C ALA A 209 43.82 -28.10 17.36
N LYS A 210 44.17 -28.78 16.26
CA LYS A 210 44.75 -30.13 16.20
C LYS A 210 43.68 -31.24 16.24
N LYS A 211 43.17 -31.63 15.07
CA LYS A 211 43.18 -33.01 14.54
C LYS A 211 42.46 -33.04 13.19
#